data_AF-A0A2M6VZQ9-F1
#
_entry.id   AF-A0A2M6VZQ9-F1
#
_cell.length_a   1.000
_cell.length_b   1.000
_cell.length_c   1.000
_cell.angle_alpha   90.00
_cell.angle_beta   90.00
_cell.angle_gamma   90.00
#
_symmetry.space_group_name_H-M   'P 1'
#
loop_
_entity.id
_entity.type
_entity.pdbx_description
1 polymer ?
#
loop_
_entity_poly.entity_id
_entity_poly.type
_entity_poly.pdbx_seq_one_letter_code
_entity_poly.pdbx_strand_id
1 'polypeptide(L)'
;MEETKEVKMSPKKKTQASLMPALVGGIVGALVLAGIILYVVVTMQVKQLSESPFILRASGILHIPVATVNGSPILYAEYVDDKNTLERFYEQAPEGFPPVSGDDTSDMALSRLVATRLVMDVSEQFDVVVSDEDIAEKRAELISNFPSEADAIAEIEKAYGWTLETYSEKVIVPIIREEKLKEAFEASEQAGENAAMQQEVKARHILFRVEEDTEEEIARQLAQDVLDRLNAGEDFAALAAEFGSDGTKDIGGDLGWFGRGVMVPEFEEAAFALGPGELVKEPVKTLFGYHLIRVDDTRTVRDFVAFMDGQLEGADIQVLLPVNNPFELLEAPAENIDLGAMEEEGEVMQ
;
A
#
# COMPACT_ATOMS: atom_id res chain seq x y z
N MET A 1 -49.48 -47.15 83.42
CA MET A 1 -49.35 -46.18 82.32
C MET A 1 -48.21 -45.26 82.68
N GLU A 2 -47.02 -45.51 82.12
CA GLU A 2 -46.00 -44.48 82.00
C GLU A 2 -45.10 -44.89 80.84
N GLU A 3 -45.07 -44.04 79.82
CA GLU A 3 -44.56 -44.28 78.48
C GLU A 3 -43.12 -43.75 78.41
N THR A 4 -42.14 -44.64 78.34
CA THR A 4 -40.73 -44.26 78.13
C THR A 4 -40.51 -43.87 76.66
N LYS A 5 -40.42 -42.57 76.37
CA LYS A 5 -40.01 -42.04 75.07
C LYS A 5 -38.51 -42.28 74.83
N GLU A 6 -38.18 -43.12 73.86
CA GLU A 6 -36.85 -43.17 73.25
C GLU A 6 -36.58 -41.89 72.44
N VAL A 7 -35.50 -41.18 72.79
CA VAL A 7 -34.98 -40.06 72.02
C VAL A 7 -34.05 -40.60 70.92
N LYS A 8 -34.55 -40.66 69.68
CA LYS A 8 -33.71 -40.89 68.50
C LYS A 8 -32.84 -39.66 68.23
N MET A 9 -31.54 -39.76 68.48
CA MET A 9 -30.56 -38.79 67.97
C MET A 9 -30.43 -38.96 66.44
N SER A 10 -30.79 -37.90 65.71
CA SER A 10 -30.55 -37.79 64.27
C SER A 10 -29.05 -37.56 64.00
N PRO A 11 -28.44 -38.19 62.98
CA PRO A 11 -27.03 -37.97 62.67
C PRO A 11 -26.84 -36.56 62.11
N LYS A 12 -25.85 -35.82 62.63
CA LYS A 12 -25.41 -34.55 62.05
C LYS A 12 -24.91 -34.82 60.62
N LYS A 13 -25.60 -34.30 59.60
CA LYS A 13 -25.07 -34.21 58.24
C LYS A 13 -23.78 -33.38 58.29
N LYS A 14 -22.63 -34.01 58.04
CA LYS A 14 -21.40 -33.29 57.71
C LYS A 14 -21.67 -32.59 56.37
N THR A 15 -21.72 -31.26 56.37
CA THR A 15 -21.69 -30.45 55.16
C THR A 15 -20.36 -30.73 54.47
N GLN A 16 -20.39 -31.54 53.43
CA GLN A 16 -19.24 -31.75 52.54
C GLN A 16 -19.04 -30.42 51.81
N ALA A 17 -18.04 -29.64 52.24
CA ALA A 17 -17.66 -28.42 51.54
C ALA A 17 -17.39 -28.80 50.07
N SER A 18 -18.15 -28.21 49.16
CA SER A 18 -18.02 -28.42 47.73
C SER A 18 -16.60 -28.03 47.31
N LEU A 19 -15.77 -29.01 46.95
CA LEU A 19 -14.40 -28.81 46.47
C LEU A 19 -14.35 -28.22 45.05
N MET A 20 -15.46 -28.28 44.31
CA MET A 20 -15.54 -27.85 42.91
C MET A 20 -15.25 -26.35 42.69
N PRO A 21 -15.82 -25.39 43.45
CA PRO A 21 -15.57 -23.96 43.23
C PRO A 21 -14.12 -23.54 43.54
N ALA A 22 -13.48 -24.16 44.53
CA ALA A 22 -12.09 -23.87 44.89
C ALA A 22 -11.11 -24.40 43.84
N LEU A 23 -11.39 -25.57 43.27
CA LEU A 23 -10.57 -26.20 42.23
C LEU A 23 -10.72 -25.47 40.89
N VAL A 24 -11.93 -25.04 40.54
CA VAL A 24 -12.20 -24.17 39.38
C VAL A 24 -11.53 -22.80 39.54
N GLY A 25 -11.61 -22.17 40.71
CA GLY A 25 -10.93 -20.90 40.99
C GLY A 25 -9.39 -21.00 40.90
N GLY A 26 -8.81 -22.12 41.35
CA GLY A 26 -7.37 -22.38 41.23
C GLY A 26 -6.91 -22.55 39.77
N ILE A 27 -7.70 -23.24 38.94
CA ILE A 27 -7.41 -23.40 37.51
C ILE A 27 -7.51 -22.06 36.78
N VAL A 28 -8.56 -21.28 37.02
CA VAL A 28 -8.73 -19.95 36.41
C VAL A 28 -7.57 -19.03 36.82
N GLY A 29 -7.19 -19.02 38.10
CA GLY A 29 -6.05 -18.22 38.58
C GLY A 29 -4.73 -18.62 37.93
N ALA A 30 -4.48 -19.92 37.76
CA ALA A 30 -3.28 -20.42 37.08
C ALA A 30 -3.26 -20.05 35.58
N LEU A 31 -4.40 -20.09 34.91
CA LEU A 31 -4.52 -19.68 33.50
C LEU A 31 -4.29 -18.17 33.32
N VAL A 32 -4.84 -17.34 34.20
CA VAL A 32 -4.59 -15.89 34.17
C VAL A 32 -3.11 -15.59 34.40
N LEU A 33 -2.48 -16.23 35.39
CA LEU A 33 -1.06 -16.05 35.66
C LEU A 33 -0.19 -16.52 34.48
N ALA A 34 -0.51 -17.66 33.87
CA ALA A 34 0.17 -18.16 32.68
C ALA A 34 0.01 -17.18 31.50
N GLY A 35 -1.17 -16.58 31.33
CA GLY A 35 -1.42 -15.54 30.33
C GLY A 35 -0.57 -14.28 30.56
N ILE A 36 -0.46 -13.81 31.80
CA ILE A 36 0.40 -12.66 32.16
C ILE A 36 1.88 -12.98 31.88
N ILE A 37 2.34 -14.16 32.29
CA ILE A 37 3.72 -14.60 32.03
C ILE A 37 3.98 -14.66 30.53
N LEU A 38 3.05 -15.24 29.77
CA LEU A 38 3.15 -15.30 28.31
C LEU A 38 3.25 -13.90 27.71
N TYR A 39 2.39 -12.97 28.12
CA TYR A 39 2.43 -11.58 27.65
C TYR A 39 3.78 -10.91 27.93
N VAL A 40 4.30 -11.05 29.14
CA VAL A 40 5.61 -10.48 29.52
C VAL A 40 6.74 -11.11 28.70
N VAL A 41 6.76 -12.44 28.54
CA VAL A 41 7.80 -13.12 27.76
C VAL A 41 7.75 -12.69 26.30
N VAL A 42 6.56 -12.65 25.69
CA VAL A 42 6.41 -12.27 24.28
C VAL A 42 6.82 -10.81 24.08
N THR A 43 6.35 -9.87 24.91
CA THR A 43 6.74 -8.45 24.81
C THR A 43 8.25 -8.24 24.99
N MET A 44 8.89 -8.98 25.91
CA MET A 44 10.35 -8.94 26.05
C MET A 44 11.09 -9.45 24.81
N GLN A 45 10.60 -10.53 24.20
CA GLN A 45 11.20 -11.10 22.98
C GLN A 45 10.96 -10.22 21.75
N VAL A 46 9.80 -9.58 21.65
CA VAL A 46 9.51 -8.59 20.61
C VAL A 46 10.39 -7.35 20.75
N LYS A 47 10.68 -6.89 21.97
CA LYS A 47 11.67 -5.81 22.20
C LYS A 47 13.10 -6.19 21.82
N GLN A 48 13.39 -7.48 21.71
CA GLN A 48 14.65 -8.01 21.17
C GLN A 48 14.55 -8.33 19.67
N LEU A 49 13.45 -7.91 19.03
CA LEU A 49 13.15 -8.13 17.61
C LEU A 49 13.19 -9.62 17.22
N SER A 50 12.69 -10.50 18.10
CA SER A 50 12.62 -11.94 17.78
C SER A 50 11.60 -12.19 16.67
N GLU A 51 12.06 -12.78 15.57
CA GLU A 51 11.20 -13.21 14.45
C GLU A 51 10.84 -14.70 14.51
N SER A 52 11.01 -15.36 15.66
CA SER A 52 10.69 -16.78 15.75
C SER A 52 9.19 -17.04 15.50
N PRO A 53 8.81 -18.14 14.83
CA PRO A 53 7.41 -18.39 14.47
C PRO A 53 6.44 -18.39 15.67
N PHE A 54 6.91 -18.79 16.85
CA PHE A 54 6.13 -18.73 18.07
C PHE A 54 5.89 -17.29 18.52
N ILE A 55 6.93 -16.45 18.50
CA ILE A 55 6.82 -15.05 18.92
C ILE A 55 5.95 -14.26 17.95
N LEU A 56 6.11 -14.45 16.63
CA LEU A 56 5.26 -13.77 15.64
C LEU A 56 3.78 -14.12 15.84
N ARG A 57 3.44 -15.41 15.94
CA ARG A 57 2.06 -15.85 16.22
C ARG A 57 1.52 -15.30 17.54
N ALA A 58 2.31 -15.37 18.61
CA ALA A 58 1.88 -14.91 19.92
C ALA A 58 1.73 -13.37 19.95
N SER A 59 2.63 -12.64 19.29
CA SER A 59 2.58 -11.17 19.21
C SER A 59 1.37 -10.68 18.42
N GLY A 60 0.98 -11.37 17.35
CA GLY A 60 -0.27 -11.09 16.62
C GLY A 60 -1.50 -11.30 17.49
N ILE A 61 -1.60 -12.42 18.21
CA ILE A 61 -2.71 -12.69 19.14
C ILE A 61 -2.79 -11.65 20.26
N LEU A 62 -1.62 -11.24 20.78
CA LEU A 62 -1.51 -10.26 21.85
C LEU A 62 -1.56 -8.80 21.35
N HIS A 63 -1.70 -8.58 20.04
CA HIS A 63 -1.74 -7.26 19.40
C HIS A 63 -0.58 -6.37 19.84
N ILE A 64 0.64 -6.90 19.88
CA ILE A 64 1.81 -6.12 20.29
C ILE A 64 2.20 -5.18 19.14
N PRO A 65 2.16 -3.86 19.35
CA PRO A 65 2.46 -2.91 18.30
C PRO A 65 3.97 -2.72 18.10
N VAL A 66 4.40 -2.52 16.85
CA VAL A 66 5.70 -1.95 16.51
C VAL A 66 5.65 -0.42 16.49
N ALA A 67 4.51 0.13 16.08
CA ALA A 67 4.27 1.56 16.00
C ALA A 67 2.77 1.85 16.20
N THR A 68 2.41 3.12 16.34
CA THR A 68 1.03 3.60 16.28
C THR A 68 0.91 4.78 15.34
N VAL A 69 -0.26 4.93 14.70
CA VAL A 69 -0.65 6.08 13.89
C VAL A 69 -1.97 6.61 14.45
N ASN A 70 -2.00 7.84 14.94
CA ASN A 70 -3.17 8.44 15.59
C ASN A 70 -3.77 7.55 16.71
N GLY A 71 -2.89 6.85 17.44
CA GLY A 71 -3.26 5.89 18.50
C GLY A 71 -3.68 4.50 18.01
N SER A 72 -3.84 4.29 16.71
CA SER A 72 -4.14 2.98 16.12
C SER A 72 -2.86 2.16 15.96
N PRO A 73 -2.84 0.88 16.37
CA PRO A 73 -1.61 0.08 16.36
C PRO A 73 -1.26 -0.45 14.96
N ILE A 74 0.03 -0.45 14.65
CA ILE A 74 0.64 -1.28 13.60
C ILE A 74 1.28 -2.47 14.31
N LEU A 75 0.84 -3.70 14.00
CA LEU A 75 1.28 -4.87 14.77
C LEU A 75 2.70 -5.29 14.38
N TYR A 76 3.48 -5.73 15.36
CA TYR A 76 4.83 -6.24 15.11
C TYR A 76 4.84 -7.44 14.16
N ALA A 77 3.84 -8.32 14.26
CA ALA A 77 3.70 -9.46 13.36
C ALA A 77 3.44 -9.04 11.90
N GLU A 78 2.67 -7.98 11.69
CA GLU A 78 2.39 -7.43 10.35
C GLU A 78 3.64 -6.78 9.77
N TYR A 79 4.36 -6.02 10.58
CA TYR A 79 5.63 -5.40 10.18
C TYR A 79 6.70 -6.42 9.75
N VAL A 80 6.92 -7.46 10.55
CA VAL A 80 7.85 -8.54 10.16
C VAL A 80 7.33 -9.30 8.93
N ASP A 81 6.02 -9.54 8.90
CA ASP A 81 5.20 -9.90 7.74
C ASP A 81 5.65 -9.26 6.42
N ASP A 82 5.54 -7.94 6.44
CA ASP A 82 5.75 -7.02 5.36
C ASP A 82 7.21 -6.95 4.92
N LYS A 83 8.11 -6.73 5.89
CA LYS A 83 9.56 -6.67 5.71
C LYS A 83 10.09 -7.95 5.05
N ASN A 84 9.71 -9.11 5.57
CA ASN A 84 10.20 -10.39 5.04
C ASN A 84 9.61 -10.70 3.66
N THR A 85 8.49 -10.07 3.28
CA THR A 85 7.97 -10.13 1.92
C THR A 85 8.80 -9.28 0.97
N LEU A 86 9.15 -8.05 1.37
CA LEU A 86 10.02 -7.17 0.60
C LEU A 86 11.42 -7.76 0.43
N GLU A 87 12.01 -8.30 1.49
CA GLU A 87 13.32 -8.98 1.44
C GLU A 87 13.31 -10.11 0.40
N ARG A 88 12.31 -10.99 0.41
CA ARG A 88 12.18 -12.08 -0.57
C ARG A 88 12.02 -11.56 -2.00
N PHE A 89 11.28 -10.47 -2.19
CA PHE A 89 11.12 -9.84 -3.49
C PHE A 89 12.47 -9.34 -4.01
N TYR A 90 13.23 -8.59 -3.21
CA TYR A 90 14.52 -8.03 -3.61
C TYR A 90 15.62 -9.09 -3.76
N GLU A 91 15.58 -10.17 -2.99
CA GLU A 91 16.45 -11.35 -3.19
C GLU A 91 16.22 -12.03 -4.54
N GLN A 92 15.01 -11.95 -5.08
CA GLN A 92 14.61 -12.57 -6.35
C GLN A 92 14.42 -11.55 -7.47
N ALA A 93 14.76 -10.28 -7.22
CA ALA A 93 14.48 -9.20 -8.16
C ALA A 93 15.25 -9.43 -9.47
N PRO A 94 14.63 -9.10 -10.63
CA PRO A 94 15.30 -9.15 -11.92
C PRO A 94 16.59 -8.32 -11.94
N GLU A 95 17.53 -8.73 -12.80
CA GLU A 95 18.78 -8.01 -13.00
C GLU A 95 18.51 -6.55 -13.40
N GLY A 96 19.17 -5.60 -12.72
CA GLY A 96 18.95 -4.15 -12.92
C GLY A 96 18.16 -3.46 -11.81
N PHE A 97 17.51 -4.20 -10.91
CA PHE A 97 16.96 -3.59 -9.69
C PHE A 97 18.08 -3.24 -8.70
N PRO A 98 18.02 -2.06 -8.05
CA PRO A 98 19.01 -1.70 -7.05
C PRO A 98 18.95 -2.68 -5.87
N PRO A 99 20.12 -3.11 -5.33
CA PRO A 99 20.13 -3.89 -4.10
C PRO A 99 19.58 -3.04 -2.97
N VAL A 100 18.71 -3.64 -2.15
CA VAL A 100 18.07 -2.99 -1.00
C VAL A 100 18.60 -3.65 0.26
N SER A 101 19.04 -2.86 1.24
CA SER A 101 19.54 -3.38 2.52
C SER A 101 18.38 -3.79 3.44
N GLY A 102 18.68 -4.49 4.53
CA GLY A 102 17.66 -4.87 5.52
C GLY A 102 17.04 -3.67 6.24
N ASP A 103 17.79 -2.58 6.40
CA ASP A 103 17.28 -1.35 7.00
C ASP A 103 16.32 -0.64 6.02
N ASP A 104 16.63 -0.66 4.73
CA ASP A 104 15.74 -0.11 3.70
C ASP A 104 14.43 -0.89 3.61
N THR A 105 14.45 -2.23 3.66
CA THR A 105 13.20 -3.03 3.65
C THR A 105 12.37 -2.83 4.93
N SER A 106 13.04 -2.61 6.07
CA SER A 106 12.39 -2.20 7.32
C SER A 106 11.65 -0.87 7.16
N ASP A 107 12.32 0.13 6.60
CA ASP A 107 11.74 1.46 6.38
C ASP A 107 10.58 1.42 5.40
N MET A 108 10.73 0.70 4.29
CA MET A 108 9.68 0.51 3.30
C MET A 108 8.45 -0.18 3.90
N ALA A 109 8.67 -1.22 4.70
CA ALA A 109 7.60 -1.96 5.38
C ALA A 109 6.82 -1.06 6.34
N LEU A 110 7.53 -0.35 7.22
CA LEU A 110 6.89 0.54 8.19
C LEU A 110 6.19 1.71 7.48
N SER A 111 6.82 2.28 6.46
CA SER A 111 6.23 3.36 5.64
C SER A 111 4.92 2.93 4.99
N ARG A 112 4.91 1.75 4.36
CA ARG A 112 3.73 1.19 3.72
C ARG A 112 2.60 0.91 4.71
N LEU A 113 2.93 0.40 5.91
CA LEU A 113 1.93 0.11 6.94
C LEU A 113 1.34 1.39 7.54
N VAL A 114 2.14 2.44 7.73
CA VAL A 114 1.64 3.75 8.14
C VAL A 114 0.72 4.34 7.08
N ALA A 115 1.12 4.34 5.81
CA ALA A 115 0.30 4.83 4.71
C ALA A 115 -1.04 4.05 4.62
N THR A 116 -0.98 2.72 4.71
CA THR A 116 -2.18 1.86 4.74
C THR A 116 -3.08 2.22 5.90
N ARG A 117 -2.52 2.45 7.09
CA ARG A 117 -3.29 2.82 8.27
C ARG A 117 -3.95 4.19 8.13
N LEU A 118 -3.24 5.17 7.57
CA LEU A 118 -3.82 6.50 7.28
C LEU A 118 -4.97 6.41 6.28
N VAL A 119 -4.79 5.68 5.18
CA VAL A 119 -5.87 5.45 4.20
C VAL A 119 -7.08 4.79 4.87
N MET A 120 -6.88 3.83 5.78
CA MET A 120 -7.96 3.22 6.55
C MET A 120 -8.66 4.22 7.47
N ASP A 121 -7.92 4.99 8.27
CA ASP A 121 -8.49 5.97 9.20
C ASP A 121 -9.27 7.07 8.46
N VAL A 122 -8.77 7.52 7.30
CA VAL A 122 -9.44 8.52 6.47
C VAL A 122 -10.65 7.92 5.75
N SER A 123 -10.56 6.66 5.29
CA SER A 123 -11.70 5.95 4.71
C SER A 123 -12.91 5.91 5.65
N GLU A 124 -12.69 5.74 6.95
CA GLU A 124 -13.77 5.78 7.95
C GLU A 124 -14.44 7.17 8.02
N GLN A 125 -13.69 8.25 7.83
CA GLN A 125 -14.22 9.62 7.84
C GLN A 125 -15.08 9.94 6.61
N PHE A 126 -14.78 9.29 5.47
CA PHE A 126 -15.50 9.44 4.21
C PHE A 126 -16.55 8.33 3.97
N ASP A 127 -16.86 7.53 5.00
CA ASP A 127 -17.81 6.41 4.92
C ASP A 127 -17.49 5.40 3.79
N VAL A 128 -16.20 5.21 3.49
CA VAL A 128 -15.72 4.33 2.42
C VAL A 128 -15.76 2.88 2.86
N VAL A 129 -16.52 2.06 2.11
CA VAL A 129 -16.67 0.62 2.35
C VAL A 129 -16.20 -0.17 1.13
N VAL A 130 -15.32 -1.13 1.35
CA VAL A 130 -14.95 -2.16 0.36
C VAL A 130 -15.87 -3.36 0.57
N SER A 131 -16.61 -3.74 -0.47
CA SER A 131 -17.54 -4.86 -0.49
C SER A 131 -16.93 -6.08 -1.19
N ASP A 132 -17.52 -7.25 -0.95
CA ASP A 132 -17.12 -8.49 -1.63
C ASP A 132 -17.28 -8.39 -3.16
N GLU A 133 -18.21 -7.57 -3.63
CA GLU A 133 -18.43 -7.31 -5.06
C GLU A 133 -17.27 -6.51 -5.66
N ASP A 134 -16.81 -5.44 -4.99
CA ASP A 134 -15.65 -4.65 -5.43
C ASP A 134 -14.40 -5.55 -5.54
N ILE A 135 -14.20 -6.44 -4.55
CA ILE A 135 -13.06 -7.37 -4.53
C ILE A 135 -13.17 -8.38 -5.68
N ALA A 136 -14.37 -8.92 -5.93
CA ALA A 136 -14.60 -9.87 -7.01
C ALA A 136 -14.36 -9.24 -8.39
N GLU A 137 -14.78 -7.99 -8.59
CA GLU A 137 -14.55 -7.23 -9.83
C GLU A 137 -13.06 -6.99 -10.07
N LYS A 138 -12.35 -6.44 -9.07
CA LYS A 138 -10.90 -6.18 -9.19
C LYS A 138 -10.09 -7.47 -9.38
N ARG A 139 -10.52 -8.57 -8.76
CA ARG A 139 -9.94 -9.91 -9.00
C ARG A 139 -10.16 -10.37 -10.44
N ALA A 140 -11.36 -10.20 -10.98
CA ALA A 140 -11.66 -10.59 -12.36
C ALA A 140 -10.84 -9.75 -13.36
N GLU A 141 -10.68 -8.44 -13.09
CA GLU A 141 -9.80 -7.56 -13.85
C GLU A 141 -8.35 -8.06 -13.80
N LEU A 142 -7.81 -8.34 -12.62
CA LEU A 142 -6.45 -8.90 -12.47
C LEU A 142 -6.29 -10.20 -13.26
N ILE A 143 -7.23 -11.15 -13.13
CA ILE A 143 -7.18 -12.45 -13.80
C ILE A 143 -7.25 -12.29 -15.33
N SER A 144 -7.94 -11.26 -15.84
CA SER A 144 -8.05 -11.02 -17.28
C SER A 144 -6.70 -10.68 -17.95
N ASN A 145 -5.71 -10.25 -17.16
CA ASN A 145 -4.34 -10.02 -17.62
C ASN A 145 -3.53 -11.32 -17.77
N PHE A 146 -4.08 -12.47 -17.34
CA PHE A 146 -3.45 -13.78 -17.43
C PHE A 146 -4.23 -14.70 -18.38
N PRO A 147 -3.58 -15.71 -18.98
CA PRO A 147 -4.28 -16.68 -19.84
C PRO A 147 -5.38 -17.46 -19.10
N SER A 148 -5.23 -17.66 -17.79
CA SER A 148 -6.23 -18.28 -16.92
C SER A 148 -6.03 -17.89 -15.46
N GLU A 149 -7.06 -18.13 -14.63
CA GLU A 149 -6.97 -17.98 -13.17
C GLU A 149 -5.86 -18.86 -12.56
N ALA A 150 -5.65 -20.06 -13.10
CA ALA A 150 -4.59 -20.95 -12.64
C ALA A 150 -3.20 -20.36 -12.89
N ASP A 151 -3.01 -19.67 -14.03
CA ASP A 151 -1.75 -18.99 -14.35
C ASP A 151 -1.54 -17.77 -13.43
N ALA A 152 -2.60 -17.01 -13.16
CA ALA A 152 -2.54 -15.90 -12.20
C ALA A 152 -2.15 -16.38 -10.80
N ILE A 153 -2.77 -17.45 -10.30
CA ILE A 153 -2.44 -18.06 -9.00
C ILE A 153 -0.97 -18.53 -8.99
N ALA A 154 -0.53 -19.21 -10.05
CA ALA A 154 0.84 -19.72 -10.13
C ALA A 154 1.88 -18.58 -10.13
N GLU A 155 1.62 -17.48 -10.84
CA GLU A 155 2.52 -16.32 -10.84
C GLU A 155 2.49 -15.56 -9.50
N ILE A 156 1.33 -15.45 -8.83
CA ILE A 156 1.26 -14.86 -7.49
C ILE A 156 2.02 -15.70 -6.46
N GLU A 157 1.84 -17.03 -6.49
CA GLU A 157 2.55 -17.95 -5.61
C GLU A 157 4.05 -17.89 -5.87
N LYS A 158 4.46 -17.84 -7.14
CA LYS A 158 5.87 -17.75 -7.53
C LYS A 158 6.51 -16.41 -7.13
N ALA A 159 5.83 -15.29 -7.35
CA ALA A 159 6.37 -13.96 -7.08
C ALA A 159 6.33 -13.59 -5.59
N TYR A 160 5.26 -13.96 -4.88
CA TYR A 160 5.01 -13.49 -3.52
C TYR A 160 4.99 -14.61 -2.46
N GLY A 161 4.88 -15.88 -2.88
CA GLY A 161 4.66 -17.00 -1.95
C GLY A 161 3.29 -16.98 -1.29
N TRP A 162 2.33 -16.26 -1.87
CA TRP A 162 1.00 -16.04 -1.29
C TRP A 162 -0.08 -16.79 -2.05
N THR A 163 -1.17 -17.08 -1.35
CA THR A 163 -2.41 -17.49 -2.00
C THR A 163 -3.07 -16.28 -2.65
N LEU A 164 -3.96 -16.50 -3.63
CA LEU A 164 -4.78 -15.42 -4.20
C LEU A 164 -5.61 -14.71 -3.11
N GLU A 165 -5.98 -15.39 -2.04
CA GLU A 165 -6.70 -14.78 -0.91
C GLU A 165 -5.82 -13.78 -0.16
N THR A 166 -4.63 -14.21 0.28
CA THR A 166 -3.68 -13.34 0.95
C THR A 166 -3.25 -12.17 0.07
N TYR A 167 -3.05 -12.40 -1.22
CA TYR A 167 -2.77 -11.34 -2.18
C TYR A 167 -3.93 -10.34 -2.27
N SER A 168 -5.17 -10.84 -2.22
CA SER A 168 -6.34 -9.96 -2.26
C SER A 168 -6.45 -9.09 -1.01
N GLU A 169 -6.24 -9.68 0.16
CA GLU A 169 -6.26 -8.95 1.44
C GLU A 169 -5.16 -7.88 1.53
N LYS A 170 -3.95 -8.19 1.03
CA LYS A 170 -2.76 -7.35 1.21
C LYS A 170 -2.50 -6.36 0.07
N VAL A 171 -3.10 -6.57 -1.10
CA VAL A 171 -2.84 -5.76 -2.30
C VAL A 171 -4.15 -5.22 -2.87
N ILE A 172 -5.09 -6.11 -3.21
CA ILE A 172 -6.33 -5.71 -3.89
C ILE A 172 -7.21 -4.83 -2.98
N VAL A 173 -7.44 -5.25 -1.72
CA VAL A 173 -8.31 -4.52 -0.80
C VAL A 173 -7.76 -3.10 -0.49
N PRO A 174 -6.46 -2.91 -0.18
CA PRO A 174 -5.89 -1.57 -0.04
C PRO A 174 -6.06 -0.70 -1.29
N ILE A 175 -5.81 -1.24 -2.49
CA ILE A 175 -5.97 -0.50 -3.75
C ILE A 175 -7.42 -0.05 -3.94
N ILE A 176 -8.39 -0.96 -3.79
CA ILE A 176 -9.82 -0.60 -3.92
C ILE A 176 -10.20 0.47 -2.89
N ARG A 177 -9.72 0.33 -1.66
CA ARG A 177 -10.02 1.30 -0.60
C ARG A 177 -9.51 2.69 -0.96
N GLU A 178 -8.28 2.79 -1.43
CA GLU A 178 -7.68 4.05 -1.86
C GLU A 178 -8.43 4.65 -3.07
N GLU A 179 -8.76 3.83 -4.08
CA GLU A 179 -9.55 4.25 -5.24
C GLU A 179 -10.90 4.84 -4.82
N LYS A 180 -11.64 4.12 -3.96
CA LYS A 180 -12.95 4.57 -3.46
C LYS A 180 -12.84 5.79 -2.54
N LEU A 181 -11.76 5.89 -1.77
CA LEU A 181 -11.49 7.06 -0.95
C LEU A 181 -11.19 8.29 -1.81
N LYS A 182 -10.39 8.14 -2.87
CA LYS A 182 -10.13 9.20 -3.85
C LYS A 182 -11.44 9.69 -4.46
N GLU A 183 -12.29 8.78 -4.93
CA GLU A 183 -13.61 9.12 -5.48
C GLU A 183 -14.51 9.84 -4.47
N ALA A 184 -14.59 9.33 -3.25
CA ALA A 184 -15.38 9.95 -2.18
C ALA A 184 -14.86 11.35 -1.83
N PHE A 185 -13.54 11.53 -1.74
CA PHE A 185 -12.90 12.80 -1.47
C PHE A 185 -13.16 13.84 -2.56
N GLU A 186 -12.99 13.45 -3.83
CA GLU A 186 -13.24 14.31 -4.99
C GLU A 186 -14.72 14.75 -5.06
N ALA A 187 -15.64 13.86 -4.71
CA ALA A 187 -17.08 14.12 -4.74
C ALA A 187 -17.65 14.85 -3.50
N SER A 188 -16.92 14.84 -2.38
CA SER A 188 -17.43 15.34 -1.10
C SER A 188 -17.59 16.88 -1.07
N GLU A 189 -18.27 17.46 -0.09
CA GLU A 189 -18.06 18.88 0.28
C GLU A 189 -17.16 19.00 1.53
N GLN A 190 -16.93 17.89 2.24
CA GLN A 190 -16.19 17.81 3.50
C GLN A 190 -14.68 18.03 3.32
N ALA A 191 -14.14 17.90 2.10
CA ALA A 191 -12.74 18.27 1.83
C ALA A 191 -12.47 19.76 2.08
N GLY A 192 -13.53 20.58 2.21
CA GLY A 192 -13.47 22.01 2.45
C GLY A 192 -13.31 22.82 1.17
N GLU A 193 -13.80 24.04 1.18
CA GLU A 193 -13.71 24.99 0.05
C GLU A 193 -12.25 25.35 -0.31
N ASN A 194 -11.29 25.07 0.59
CA ASN A 194 -9.87 25.37 0.44
C ASN A 194 -9.03 24.14 0.05
N ALA A 195 -9.64 23.01 -0.31
CA ALA A 195 -8.90 21.85 -0.79
C ALA A 195 -8.01 22.28 -1.98
N ALA A 196 -6.74 21.85 -1.95
CA ALA A 196 -5.85 22.06 -3.09
C ALA A 196 -6.52 21.46 -4.34
N MET A 197 -6.43 22.18 -5.46
CA MET A 197 -6.98 21.75 -6.73
C MET A 197 -5.82 21.44 -7.66
N GLN A 198 -5.93 20.33 -8.38
CA GLN A 198 -4.98 19.96 -9.42
C GLN A 198 -5.67 19.82 -10.76
N GLN A 199 -4.92 20.13 -11.81
CA GLN A 199 -5.32 19.80 -13.17
C GLN A 199 -4.97 18.34 -13.44
N GLU A 200 -5.91 17.60 -14.04
CA GLU A 200 -5.66 16.29 -14.61
C GLU A 200 -5.94 16.33 -16.12
N VAL A 201 -5.21 15.53 -16.87
CA VAL A 201 -5.44 15.30 -18.29
C VAL A 201 -5.82 13.84 -18.50
N LYS A 202 -6.78 13.58 -19.37
CA LYS A 202 -7.03 12.25 -19.92
C LYS A 202 -6.27 12.17 -21.23
N ALA A 203 -5.28 11.29 -21.32
CA ALA A 203 -4.47 11.18 -22.51
C ALA A 203 -4.32 9.74 -23.00
N ARG A 204 -3.89 9.62 -24.24
CA ARG A 204 -3.42 8.38 -24.83
C ARG A 204 -2.08 8.60 -25.51
N HIS A 205 -1.30 7.54 -25.63
CA HIS A 205 0.00 7.63 -26.27
C HIS A 205 0.36 6.43 -27.14
N ILE A 206 1.39 6.61 -27.97
CA ILE A 206 2.10 5.53 -28.67
C ILE A 206 3.58 5.67 -28.32
N LEU A 207 4.12 4.70 -27.60
CA LEU A 207 5.54 4.62 -27.29
C LEU A 207 6.29 3.86 -28.39
N PHE A 208 7.37 4.47 -28.87
CA PHE A 208 8.40 3.89 -29.74
C PHE A 208 9.67 3.71 -28.91
N ARG A 209 9.83 2.54 -28.30
CA ARG A 209 10.93 2.25 -27.36
C ARG A 209 12.30 2.33 -28.04
N VAL A 210 13.27 2.87 -27.30
CA VAL A 210 14.70 2.85 -27.65
C VAL A 210 15.42 2.10 -26.54
N GLU A 211 16.01 0.94 -26.86
CA GLU A 211 16.79 0.15 -25.89
C GLU A 211 18.29 0.40 -26.05
N GLU A 212 18.74 0.67 -27.28
CA GLU A 212 20.11 1.03 -27.59
C GLU A 212 20.17 2.36 -28.36
N ASP A 213 21.20 3.17 -28.11
CA ASP A 213 21.42 4.45 -28.80
C ASP A 213 21.45 4.31 -30.34
N THR A 214 21.81 3.13 -30.86
CA THR A 214 21.85 2.87 -32.30
C THR A 214 20.46 2.80 -32.95
N GLU A 215 19.41 2.60 -32.15
CA GLU A 215 18.02 2.51 -32.60
C GLU A 215 17.30 3.86 -32.55
N GLU A 216 17.89 4.88 -31.92
CA GLU A 216 17.21 6.15 -31.66
C GLU A 216 16.66 6.80 -32.93
N GLU A 217 17.47 6.86 -33.99
CA GLU A 217 17.05 7.49 -35.25
C GLU A 217 15.95 6.69 -35.96
N ILE A 218 15.95 5.36 -35.80
CA ILE A 218 14.91 4.48 -36.36
C ILE A 218 13.59 4.73 -35.62
N ALA A 219 13.61 4.77 -34.29
CA ALA A 219 12.44 5.04 -33.46
C ALA A 219 11.88 6.44 -33.74
N ARG A 220 12.75 7.45 -33.87
CA ARG A 220 12.37 8.84 -34.20
C ARG A 220 11.68 8.92 -35.55
N GLN A 221 12.24 8.29 -36.59
CA GLN A 221 11.65 8.29 -37.92
C GLN A 221 10.32 7.56 -37.95
N LEU A 222 10.22 6.42 -37.27
CA LEU A 222 8.97 5.67 -37.18
C LEU A 222 7.88 6.47 -36.45
N ALA A 223 8.22 7.14 -35.34
CA ALA A 223 7.30 8.03 -34.64
C ALA A 223 6.83 9.18 -35.54
N GLN A 224 7.72 9.75 -36.35
CA GLN A 224 7.35 10.79 -37.32
C GLN A 224 6.39 10.27 -38.40
N ASP A 225 6.67 9.09 -38.96
CA ASP A 225 5.82 8.48 -39.99
C ASP A 225 4.41 8.18 -39.44
N VAL A 226 4.32 7.69 -38.19
CA VAL A 226 3.04 7.44 -37.52
C VAL A 226 2.32 8.74 -37.18
N LEU A 227 3.04 9.80 -36.79
CA LEU A 227 2.47 11.12 -36.58
C LEU A 227 1.86 11.69 -37.87
N ASP A 228 2.52 11.50 -39.01
CA ASP A 228 1.98 11.92 -40.31
C ASP A 228 0.68 11.17 -40.67
N ARG A 229 0.60 9.87 -40.34
CA ARG A 229 -0.62 9.05 -40.48
C ARG A 229 -1.75 9.54 -39.57
N LEU A 230 -1.45 9.87 -38.32
CA LEU A 230 -2.41 10.46 -37.38
C LEU A 230 -2.94 11.81 -37.89
N ASN A 231 -2.05 12.66 -38.41
CA ASN A 231 -2.42 13.94 -39.01
C ASN A 231 -3.25 13.77 -40.30
N ALA A 232 -3.10 12.66 -41.01
CA ALA A 232 -3.94 12.28 -42.14
C ALA A 232 -5.31 11.71 -41.73
N GLY A 233 -5.57 11.55 -40.43
CA GLY A 233 -6.85 11.11 -39.87
C GLY A 233 -6.98 9.61 -39.68
N GLU A 234 -5.86 8.85 -39.68
CA GLU A 234 -5.90 7.45 -39.26
C GLU A 234 -6.26 7.31 -37.78
N ASP A 235 -6.88 6.18 -37.43
CA ASP A 235 -7.34 5.94 -36.06
C ASP A 235 -6.17 5.73 -35.10
N PHE A 236 -6.20 6.47 -33.98
CA PHE A 236 -5.12 6.44 -32.99
C PHE A 236 -4.99 5.07 -32.33
N ALA A 237 -6.11 4.43 -31.98
CA ALA A 237 -6.07 3.15 -31.29
C ALA A 237 -5.55 2.02 -32.20
N ALA A 238 -5.88 2.06 -33.49
CA ALA A 238 -5.32 1.14 -34.48
C ALA A 238 -3.80 1.29 -34.61
N LEU A 239 -3.30 2.53 -34.67
CA LEU A 239 -1.86 2.81 -34.73
C LEU A 239 -1.14 2.45 -33.42
N ALA A 240 -1.79 2.66 -32.27
CA ALA A 240 -1.27 2.22 -30.98
C ALA A 240 -1.14 0.69 -30.94
N ALA A 241 -2.13 -0.06 -31.41
CA ALA A 241 -2.07 -1.51 -31.48
C ALA A 241 -1.01 -2.04 -32.47
N GLU A 242 -0.77 -1.31 -33.57
CA GLU A 242 0.20 -1.67 -34.60
C GLU A 242 1.65 -1.35 -34.19
N PHE A 243 1.89 -0.19 -33.58
CA PHE A 243 3.24 0.33 -33.34
C PHE A 243 3.62 0.52 -31.86
N GLY A 244 2.65 0.49 -30.95
CA GLY A 244 2.89 0.67 -29.53
C GLY A 244 3.78 -0.44 -28.96
N SER A 245 4.72 -0.05 -28.11
CA SER A 245 5.72 -0.97 -27.54
C SER A 245 5.55 -1.23 -26.04
N ASP A 246 4.48 -0.75 -25.41
CA ASP A 246 4.17 -1.03 -23.99
C ASP A 246 2.81 -1.73 -23.82
N GLY A 247 2.41 -1.90 -22.55
CA GLY A 247 1.16 -2.58 -22.18
C GLY A 247 -0.11 -1.84 -22.58
N THR A 248 -0.04 -0.57 -23.01
CA THR A 248 -1.23 0.21 -23.38
C THR A 248 -1.67 -0.05 -24.82
N LYS A 249 -0.83 -0.69 -25.64
CA LYS A 249 -1.10 -0.93 -27.08
C LYS A 249 -2.45 -1.62 -27.33
N ASP A 250 -2.81 -2.58 -26.48
CA ASP A 250 -4.01 -3.42 -26.65
C ASP A 250 -5.29 -2.70 -26.20
N ILE A 251 -5.16 -1.59 -25.46
CA ILE A 251 -6.24 -0.67 -25.07
C ILE A 251 -6.20 0.64 -25.86
N GLY A 252 -5.52 0.65 -27.01
CA GLY A 252 -5.47 1.80 -27.91
C GLY A 252 -4.65 2.98 -27.39
N GLY A 253 -3.70 2.71 -26.49
CA GLY A 253 -2.81 3.70 -25.90
C GLY A 253 -3.42 4.48 -24.72
N ASP A 254 -4.61 4.12 -24.23
CA ASP A 254 -5.31 4.86 -23.16
C ASP A 254 -4.52 4.81 -21.84
N LEU A 255 -4.21 5.98 -21.29
CA LEU A 255 -3.53 6.14 -20.00
C LEU A 255 -4.50 6.51 -18.86
N GLY A 256 -5.78 6.77 -19.19
CA GLY A 256 -6.73 7.30 -18.23
C GLY A 256 -6.41 8.74 -17.81
N TRP A 257 -6.91 9.12 -16.63
CA TRP A 257 -6.67 10.44 -16.03
C TRP A 257 -5.40 10.43 -15.19
N PHE A 258 -4.55 11.43 -15.37
CA PHE A 258 -3.40 11.64 -14.49
C PHE A 258 -3.16 13.12 -14.20
N GLY A 259 -2.67 13.39 -12.99
CA GLY A 259 -2.19 14.69 -12.53
C GLY A 259 -0.71 14.90 -12.80
N ARG A 260 -0.17 16.00 -12.29
CA ARG A 260 1.27 16.26 -12.35
C ARG A 260 2.03 15.35 -11.38
N GLY A 261 3.29 15.05 -11.69
CA GLY A 261 4.17 14.16 -10.94
C GLY A 261 3.99 12.66 -11.24
N VAL A 262 2.98 12.29 -12.04
CA VAL A 262 2.69 10.88 -12.38
C VAL A 262 3.53 10.39 -13.56
N MET A 263 3.82 11.27 -14.52
CA MET A 263 4.57 10.94 -15.74
C MET A 263 5.99 11.54 -15.69
N VAL A 264 6.90 11.01 -16.52
CA VAL A 264 8.23 11.61 -16.66
C VAL A 264 8.15 13.06 -17.15
N PRO A 265 9.08 13.95 -16.73
CA PRO A 265 8.92 15.39 -16.91
C PRO A 265 8.63 15.83 -18.36
N GLU A 266 9.33 15.26 -19.34
CA GLU A 266 9.20 15.64 -20.74
C GLU A 266 7.84 15.22 -21.33
N PHE A 267 7.34 14.05 -20.91
CA PHE A 267 6.01 13.59 -21.31
C PHE A 267 4.93 14.47 -20.69
N GLU A 268 5.05 14.75 -19.40
CA GLU A 268 4.10 15.58 -18.67
C GLU A 268 4.02 16.99 -19.26
N GLU A 269 5.17 17.64 -19.49
CA GLU A 269 5.21 18.98 -20.07
C GLU A 269 4.46 19.03 -21.40
N ALA A 270 4.69 18.04 -22.27
CA ALA A 270 3.99 17.95 -23.55
C ALA A 270 2.49 17.68 -23.38
N ALA A 271 2.09 16.76 -22.51
CA ALA A 271 0.69 16.42 -22.29
C ALA A 271 -0.11 17.61 -21.73
N PHE A 272 0.41 18.29 -20.71
CA PHE A 272 -0.28 19.42 -20.09
C PHE A 272 -0.24 20.71 -20.90
N ALA A 273 0.58 20.78 -21.97
CA ALA A 273 0.55 21.87 -22.93
C ALA A 273 -0.56 21.73 -23.99
N LEU A 274 -1.18 20.54 -24.11
CA LEU A 274 -2.22 20.25 -25.07
C LEU A 274 -3.62 20.55 -24.53
N GLY A 275 -4.51 21.03 -25.40
CA GLY A 275 -5.94 21.09 -25.15
C GLY A 275 -6.68 19.77 -25.43
N PRO A 276 -7.94 19.64 -25.02
CA PRO A 276 -8.79 18.49 -25.37
C PRO A 276 -8.87 18.26 -26.88
N GLY A 277 -8.59 17.03 -27.30
CA GLY A 277 -8.54 16.59 -28.69
C GLY A 277 -7.23 16.90 -29.42
N GLU A 278 -6.27 17.60 -28.80
CA GLU A 278 -5.01 17.96 -29.45
C GLU A 278 -3.97 16.83 -29.39
N LEU A 279 -3.17 16.75 -30.45
CA LEU A 279 -2.05 15.84 -30.64
C LEU A 279 -0.75 16.63 -30.62
N VAL A 280 0.32 16.06 -30.05
CA VAL A 280 1.67 16.64 -30.14
C VAL A 280 2.07 16.95 -31.58
N LYS A 281 2.76 18.07 -31.78
CA LYS A 281 3.19 18.51 -33.12
C LYS A 281 4.45 17.81 -33.61
N GLU A 282 5.25 17.30 -32.68
CA GLU A 282 6.50 16.59 -32.92
C GLU A 282 6.59 15.41 -31.93
N PRO A 283 7.25 14.31 -32.28
CA PRO A 283 7.49 13.21 -31.34
C PRO A 283 8.23 13.69 -30.09
N VAL A 284 7.70 13.35 -28.91
CA VAL A 284 8.27 13.76 -27.62
C VAL A 284 9.32 12.73 -27.19
N LYS A 285 10.57 13.16 -27.03
CA LYS A 285 11.66 12.30 -26.56
C LYS A 285 11.62 12.19 -25.03
N THR A 286 11.73 10.98 -24.50
CA THR A 286 11.96 10.70 -23.07
C THR A 286 13.05 9.64 -22.92
N LEU A 287 13.39 9.27 -21.68
CA LEU A 287 14.32 8.18 -21.40
C LEU A 287 13.87 6.81 -21.93
N PHE A 288 12.59 6.65 -22.28
CA PHE A 288 12.05 5.39 -22.81
C PHE A 288 12.04 5.32 -24.34
N GLY A 289 12.32 6.43 -25.03
CA GLY A 289 12.21 6.55 -26.49
C GLY A 289 11.34 7.73 -26.91
N TYR A 290 10.57 7.56 -27.99
CA TYR A 290 9.73 8.62 -28.56
C TYR A 290 8.24 8.35 -28.30
N HIS A 291 7.49 9.42 -28.02
CA HIS A 291 6.07 9.35 -27.70
C HIS A 291 5.25 10.23 -28.64
N LEU A 292 4.13 9.69 -29.11
CA LEU A 292 3.05 10.49 -29.68
C LEU A 292 1.95 10.57 -28.65
N ILE A 293 1.57 11.78 -28.23
CA ILE A 293 0.64 12.00 -27.12
C ILE A 293 -0.57 12.78 -27.65
N ARG A 294 -1.77 12.28 -27.35
CA ARG A 294 -3.03 12.99 -27.58
C ARG A 294 -3.78 13.15 -26.28
N VAL A 295 -4.18 14.38 -25.97
CA VAL A 295 -5.07 14.65 -24.83
C VAL A 295 -6.50 14.52 -25.31
N ASP A 296 -7.28 13.64 -24.70
CA ASP A 296 -8.69 13.47 -25.02
C ASP A 296 -9.56 14.45 -24.23
N ASP A 297 -9.20 14.75 -22.98
CA ASP A 297 -9.97 15.64 -22.11
C ASP A 297 -9.10 16.25 -20.98
N THR A 298 -9.58 17.30 -20.34
CA THR A 298 -8.91 17.96 -19.20
C THR A 298 -9.93 18.26 -18.11
N ARG A 299 -9.56 18.04 -16.84
CA ARG A 299 -10.40 18.38 -15.69
C ARG A 299 -9.60 19.04 -14.58
N THR A 300 -10.31 19.70 -13.67
CA THR A 300 -9.72 20.19 -12.42
C THR A 300 -10.45 19.48 -11.29
N VAL A 301 -9.70 18.71 -10.52
CA VAL A 301 -10.21 17.93 -9.38
C VAL A 301 -9.52 18.39 -8.10
N ARG A 302 -10.06 17.97 -6.97
CA ARG A 302 -9.34 18.15 -5.71
C ARG A 302 -8.10 17.27 -5.71
N ASP A 303 -7.04 17.80 -5.14
CA ASP A 303 -5.76 17.13 -5.07
C ASP A 303 -5.77 16.12 -3.92
N PHE A 304 -6.10 14.87 -4.27
CA PHE A 304 -6.12 13.77 -3.31
C PHE A 304 -4.73 13.47 -2.72
N VAL A 305 -3.67 13.63 -3.52
CA VAL A 305 -2.29 13.38 -3.06
C VAL A 305 -1.91 14.43 -2.03
N ALA A 306 -2.06 15.71 -2.36
CA ALA A 306 -1.79 16.79 -1.42
C ALA A 306 -2.65 16.69 -0.15
N PHE A 307 -3.88 16.20 -0.26
CA PHE A 307 -4.73 15.93 0.89
C PHE A 307 -4.15 14.83 1.79
N MET A 308 -3.75 13.69 1.23
CA MET A 308 -3.15 12.58 1.99
C MET A 308 -1.78 12.93 2.56
N ASP A 309 -0.97 13.73 1.85
CA ASP A 309 0.29 14.27 2.39
C ASP A 309 0.03 15.12 3.63
N GLY A 310 -1.00 15.98 3.60
CA GLY A 310 -1.43 16.73 4.77
C GLY A 310 -1.93 15.84 5.92
N GLN A 311 -2.55 14.69 5.62
CA GLN A 311 -2.90 13.71 6.65
C GLN A 311 -1.66 13.05 7.27
N LEU A 312 -0.63 12.77 6.47
CA LEU A 312 0.63 12.21 6.93
C LEU A 312 1.42 13.20 7.79
N GLU A 313 1.57 14.45 7.34
CA GLU A 313 2.24 15.53 8.08
C GLU A 313 1.55 15.80 9.43
N GLY A 314 0.22 15.67 9.48
CA GLY A 314 -0.57 15.87 10.69
C GLY A 314 -0.69 14.64 11.60
N ALA A 315 -0.15 13.48 11.20
CA ALA A 315 -0.33 12.22 11.92
C ALA A 315 0.55 12.13 13.18
N ASP A 316 -0.02 11.63 14.28
CA ASP A 316 0.75 11.23 15.47
C ASP A 316 1.31 9.82 15.24
N ILE A 317 2.53 9.75 14.69
CA ILE A 317 3.25 8.50 14.45
C ILE A 317 4.22 8.27 15.62
N GLN A 318 4.14 7.10 16.26
CA GLN A 318 5.04 6.72 17.34
C GLN A 318 5.61 5.34 17.09
N VAL A 319 6.93 5.24 16.87
CA VAL A 319 7.63 3.96 16.79
C VAL A 319 7.98 3.46 18.20
N LEU A 320 7.42 2.31 18.58
CA LEU A 320 7.43 1.80 19.96
C LEU A 320 8.52 0.75 20.24
N LEU A 321 9.12 0.21 19.18
CA LEU A 321 10.17 -0.80 19.22
C LEU A 321 11.46 -0.25 18.60
N PRO A 322 12.63 -0.82 18.91
CA PRO A 322 13.91 -0.33 18.41
C PRO A 322 14.17 -0.74 16.95
N VAL A 323 13.24 -0.40 16.04
CA VAL A 323 13.40 -0.50 14.59
C VAL A 323 13.78 0.87 14.03
N ASN A 324 14.26 0.93 12.79
CA ASN A 324 14.55 2.21 12.16
C ASN A 324 13.25 3.02 11.98
N ASN A 325 13.32 4.34 12.20
CA ASN A 325 12.16 5.22 12.12
C ASN A 325 12.31 6.15 10.90
N PRO A 326 11.64 5.86 9.77
CA PRO A 326 11.71 6.72 8.57
C PRO A 326 10.96 8.05 8.73
N PHE A 327 10.30 8.29 9.88
CA PHE A 327 9.46 9.46 10.14
C PHE A 327 10.07 10.47 11.12
N GLU A 328 11.32 10.29 11.57
CA GLU A 328 11.95 11.21 12.52
C GLU A 328 11.95 12.68 12.03
N LEU A 329 12.03 12.89 10.71
CA LEU A 329 11.99 14.22 10.11
C LEU A 329 10.61 14.89 10.16
N LEU A 330 9.53 14.10 10.23
CA LEU A 330 8.16 14.63 10.42
C LEU A 330 7.92 15.05 11.87
N GLU A 331 8.61 14.41 12.83
CA GLU A 331 8.48 14.69 14.26
C GLU A 331 9.24 15.97 14.70
N ALA A 332 10.16 16.48 13.86
CA ALA A 332 10.96 17.66 14.18
C ALA A 332 10.14 18.95 14.03
N PRO A 333 10.06 19.83 15.05
CA PRO A 333 9.46 21.15 14.86
C PRO A 333 10.23 21.91 13.79
N ALA A 334 9.50 22.58 12.88
CA ALA A 334 10.00 23.31 11.71
C ALA A 334 11.04 24.43 11.99
N GLU A 335 11.51 24.60 13.23
CA GLU A 335 12.48 25.62 13.64
C GLU A 335 13.96 25.18 13.57
N ASN A 336 14.28 23.91 13.25
CA ASN A 336 15.67 23.41 13.29
C ASN A 336 16.18 22.74 12.00
N ILE A 337 15.54 22.96 10.85
CA ILE A 337 16.19 22.62 9.57
C ILE A 337 17.16 23.76 9.24
N ASP A 338 18.41 23.62 9.68
CA ASP A 338 19.52 24.45 9.21
C ASP A 338 19.82 24.09 7.75
N LEU A 339 19.14 24.79 6.83
CA LEU A 339 19.35 24.69 5.38
C LEU A 339 20.79 25.05 4.96
N GLY A 340 21.63 25.56 5.87
CA GLY A 340 23.04 25.85 5.63
C GLY A 340 23.97 24.63 5.56
N ALA A 341 23.51 23.44 5.96
CA ALA A 341 24.34 22.23 5.95
C ALA A 341 24.27 21.41 4.65
N MET A 342 23.35 21.73 3.73
CA MET A 342 23.18 20.99 2.46
C MET A 342 23.93 21.59 1.27
N GLU A 343 24.65 22.70 1.43
CA GLU A 343 25.44 23.32 0.36
C GLU A 343 26.93 22.88 0.32
N GLU A 344 27.44 22.11 1.28
CA GLU A 344 28.87 21.71 1.30
C GLU A 344 29.21 20.37 0.61
N GLU A 345 28.24 19.57 0.15
CA GLU A 345 28.54 18.33 -0.60
C GLU A 345 28.44 18.47 -2.14
N GLY A 346 28.30 19.71 -2.62
CA GLY A 346 28.26 20.06 -4.05
C GLY A 346 29.59 20.53 -4.62
N GLU A 347 30.75 20.04 -4.15
CA GLU A 347 32.04 20.51 -4.71
C GLU A 347 33.16 19.46 -4.72
N VAL A 348 32.96 18.27 -5.31
CA VAL A 348 34.07 17.53 -5.94
C VAL A 348 33.59 16.67 -7.12
N MET A 349 33.59 17.24 -8.33
CA MET A 349 34.06 16.56 -9.55
C MET A 349 34.15 17.60 -10.68
N GLN A 350 35.34 18.16 -10.86
CA GLN A 350 35.80 18.75 -12.12
C GLN A 350 36.60 17.71 -12.90
#